data_AF-S7WRD8-F1
#
_entry.id   AF-S7WRD8-F1
#
_cell.length_a   1.000
_cell.length_b   1.000
_cell.length_c   1.000
_cell.angle_alpha   90.00
_cell.angle_beta   90.00
_cell.angle_gamma   90.00
#
_symmetry.space_group_name_H-M   'P 1'
#
loop_
_entity.id
_entity.type
_entity.pdbx_description
1 polymer ?
#
loop_
_entity_poly.entity_id
_entity_poly.type
_entity_poly.pdbx_seq_one_letter_code
_entity_poly.pdbx_strand_id
1 'polypeptide(L)'
;MTGSLKCGFRIRHFTTIARNYICAFFLCFFYTSTFAATDQPKAAWYRYYDRNGVANVSTSVTPEHIRYGYEALDRNMQVIKRNQPYNANKDVQQASHREALARQREKDLKLKRAYGSAKIAAIKRDQMLANIKKQLNYQQNQLQQLQRDKIGFKRQEMEYHRKGESIPASLKNNLANNAQNIDNVKNTVESLRNSYHKTESDYAEIIRRLNKLEQDEASRNQ
;
A
#
# COMPACT_ATOMS: atom_id res chain seq x y z
N MET A 1 -18.90 56.52 -50.93
CA MET A 1 -17.86 55.47 -50.84
C MET A 1 -16.51 56.15 -50.61
N THR A 2 -15.73 55.60 -49.67
CA THR A 2 -14.30 55.81 -49.37
C THR A 2 -13.79 57.18 -48.88
N GLY A 3 -13.08 57.16 -47.74
CA GLY A 3 -12.15 58.21 -47.27
C GLY A 3 -12.26 58.51 -45.77
N SER A 4 -11.69 57.68 -44.89
CA SER A 4 -10.40 57.91 -44.20
C SER A 4 -10.42 58.99 -43.10
N LEU A 5 -10.48 58.56 -41.84
CA LEU A 5 -10.08 59.36 -40.68
C LEU A 5 -9.06 58.57 -39.86
N LYS A 6 -7.79 58.98 -39.98
CA LYS A 6 -6.72 58.66 -39.03
C LYS A 6 -6.91 59.53 -37.79
N CYS A 7 -6.94 58.94 -36.60
CA CYS A 7 -6.51 59.61 -35.39
C CYS A 7 -5.78 58.60 -34.50
N GLY A 8 -4.48 58.85 -34.30
CA GLY A 8 -3.63 58.04 -33.44
C GLY A 8 -3.74 58.50 -31.99
N PHE A 9 -3.79 57.54 -31.07
CA PHE A 9 -3.53 57.81 -29.66
C PHE A 9 -2.26 57.09 -29.22
N ARG A 10 -1.31 57.88 -28.73
CA ARG A 10 0.09 57.55 -28.51
C ARG A 10 0.23 56.89 -27.14
N ILE A 11 0.42 55.58 -27.11
CA ILE A 11 0.75 54.80 -25.90
C ILE A 11 2.19 55.15 -25.51
N ARG A 12 2.39 56.05 -24.54
CA ARG A 12 3.75 56.41 -24.06
C ARG A 12 3.96 56.45 -22.55
N HIS A 13 2.99 56.02 -21.74
CA HIS A 13 3.14 56.08 -20.27
C HIS A 13 3.13 54.73 -19.53
N PHE A 14 2.90 53.60 -20.21
CA PHE A 14 2.75 52.31 -19.52
C PHE A 14 4.07 51.56 -19.27
N THR A 15 5.15 51.88 -20.00
CA THR A 15 6.40 51.11 -19.98
C THR A 15 7.41 51.54 -18.91
N THR A 16 7.27 52.73 -18.32
CA THR A 16 8.23 53.22 -17.31
C THR A 16 7.92 52.71 -15.91
N ILE A 17 6.64 52.44 -15.62
CA ILE A 17 6.20 51.96 -14.30
C ILE A 17 6.53 50.47 -14.12
N ALA A 18 6.40 49.65 -15.17
CA ALA A 18 6.71 48.22 -15.11
C ALA A 18 8.20 47.91 -14.88
N ARG A 19 9.12 48.82 -15.24
CA ARG A 19 10.58 48.60 -15.10
C ARG A 19 11.11 48.88 -13.69
N ASN A 20 10.47 49.76 -12.92
CA ASN A 20 10.88 50.03 -11.53
C ASN A 20 10.32 49.01 -10.53
N TYR A 21 9.21 48.33 -10.85
CA TYR A 21 8.70 47.24 -10.01
C TYR A 21 9.48 45.93 -10.17
N ILE A 22 10.13 45.70 -11.32
CA ILE A 22 10.98 44.51 -11.53
C ILE A 22 12.24 44.57 -10.64
N CYS A 23 12.82 45.76 -10.45
CA CYS A 23 14.00 45.92 -9.58
C CYS A 23 13.66 45.89 -8.08
N ALA A 24 12.47 46.38 -7.68
CA ALA A 24 12.03 46.30 -6.29
C ALA A 24 11.59 44.87 -5.88
N PHE A 25 11.06 44.07 -6.82
CA PHE A 25 10.69 42.68 -6.55
C PHE A 25 11.91 41.74 -6.51
N PHE A 26 13.00 42.07 -7.21
CA PHE A 26 14.26 41.33 -7.16
C PHE A 26 15.13 41.62 -5.91
N LEU A 27 14.90 42.74 -5.21
CA LEU A 27 15.71 43.15 -4.05
C LEU A 27 15.11 42.74 -2.69
N CYS A 28 13.88 42.20 -2.66
CA CYS A 28 13.25 41.67 -1.43
C CYS A 28 13.26 40.14 -1.33
N PHE A 29 13.74 39.41 -2.34
CA PHE A 29 13.74 37.94 -2.35
C PHE A 29 15.04 37.30 -1.83
N PHE A 30 16.02 38.10 -1.41
CA PHE A 30 17.28 37.65 -0.81
C PHE A 30 17.36 37.97 0.70
N TYR A 31 16.25 37.89 1.42
CA TYR A 31 16.33 37.58 2.86
C TYR A 31 16.73 36.11 2.99
N THR A 32 18.03 35.86 2.82
CA THR A 32 18.66 34.61 3.23
C THR A 32 18.42 34.48 4.73
N SER A 33 17.43 33.67 5.07
CA SER A 33 17.19 33.25 6.44
C SER A 33 18.39 32.40 6.82
N THR A 34 19.38 32.99 7.47
CA THR A 34 20.44 32.25 8.14
C THR A 34 19.76 31.47 9.25
N PHE A 35 19.36 30.23 8.96
CA PHE A 35 19.02 29.28 10.00
C PHE A 35 20.31 29.07 10.79
N ALA A 36 20.41 29.69 11.96
CA ALA A 36 21.40 29.30 12.95
C ALA A 36 21.17 27.81 13.21
N ALA A 37 22.12 26.97 12.83
CA ALA A 37 22.11 25.57 13.20
C ALA A 37 22.11 25.54 14.73
N THR A 38 20.97 25.23 15.34
CA THR A 38 20.90 24.99 16.78
C THR A 38 21.69 23.72 17.02
N ASP A 39 22.92 23.86 17.52
CA ASP A 39 23.73 22.73 17.94
C ASP A 39 22.94 22.02 19.05
N GLN A 40 22.37 20.88 18.72
CA GLN A 40 21.53 20.14 19.66
C GLN A 40 22.43 19.75 20.83
N PRO A 41 22.06 20.09 22.08
CA PRO A 41 22.94 19.88 23.22
C PRO A 41 23.24 18.38 23.35
N LYS A 42 24.50 18.02 23.09
CA LYS A 42 24.98 16.64 23.09
C LYS A 42 25.44 16.25 24.49
N ALA A 43 25.06 15.06 24.93
CA ALA A 43 25.54 14.49 26.19
C ALA A 43 27.07 14.33 26.15
N ALA A 44 27.75 14.98 27.09
CA ALA A 44 29.17 14.82 27.37
C ALA A 44 29.40 13.87 28.55
N TRP A 45 28.50 13.90 29.53
CA TRP A 45 28.57 13.07 30.73
C TRP A 45 27.22 12.47 31.10
N TYR A 46 27.26 11.43 31.91
CA TYR A 46 26.11 10.74 32.47
C TYR A 46 26.29 10.67 33.97
N ARG A 47 25.23 11.02 34.72
CA ARG A 47 25.24 11.02 36.18
C ARG A 47 24.10 10.16 36.72
N TYR A 48 24.38 9.32 37.70
CA TYR A 48 23.34 8.67 38.49
C TYR A 48 23.57 8.89 39.99
N TYR A 49 22.52 8.65 40.77
CA TYR A 49 22.59 8.62 42.22
C TYR A 49 22.48 7.18 42.68
N ASP A 50 23.43 6.73 43.48
CA ASP A 50 23.35 5.40 44.10
C ASP A 50 22.30 5.37 45.23
N ARG A 51 22.16 4.23 45.91
CA ARG A 51 21.22 4.09 47.03
C ARG A 51 21.51 5.02 48.21
N ASN A 52 22.74 5.51 48.33
CA ASN A 52 23.18 6.40 49.38
C ASN A 52 23.05 7.88 48.98
N GLY A 53 22.56 8.16 47.75
CA GLY A 53 22.43 9.52 47.22
C GLY A 53 23.75 10.10 46.70
N VAL A 54 24.80 9.29 46.51
CA VAL A 54 26.09 9.78 46.00
C VAL A 54 26.03 9.90 44.48
N ALA A 55 26.38 11.09 43.99
CA ALA A 55 26.45 11.38 42.56
C ALA A 55 27.68 10.71 41.93
N ASN A 56 27.44 9.83 40.98
CA ASN A 56 28.46 9.14 40.20
C ASN A 56 28.38 9.60 38.76
N VAL A 57 29.49 10.10 38.21
CA VAL A 57 29.55 10.68 36.85
C VAL A 57 30.49 9.86 35.98
N SER A 58 30.07 9.54 34.76
CA SER A 58 30.88 8.84 33.76
C SER A 58 30.68 9.44 32.37
N THR A 59 31.65 9.23 31.48
CA THR A 59 31.53 9.56 30.05
C THR A 59 30.69 8.56 29.27
N SER A 60 30.31 7.42 29.89
CA SER A 60 29.50 6.37 29.27
C SER A 60 28.40 5.87 30.21
N VAL A 61 27.32 5.33 29.64
CA VAL A 61 26.21 4.76 30.41
C VAL A 61 26.59 3.36 30.88
N THR A 62 26.66 3.16 32.20
CA THR A 62 26.94 1.84 32.81
C THR A 62 25.64 1.14 33.24
N PRO A 63 25.66 -0.18 33.55
CA PRO A 63 24.50 -0.87 34.08
C PRO A 63 23.90 -0.23 35.33
N GLU A 64 24.73 0.41 36.16
CA GLU A 64 24.29 1.14 37.36
C GLU A 64 23.45 2.38 37.02
N HIS A 65 23.83 3.11 35.97
CA HIS A 65 23.04 4.21 35.45
C HIS A 65 21.65 3.73 34.99
N ILE A 66 21.59 2.58 34.31
CA ILE A 66 20.33 1.99 33.86
C ILE A 66 19.49 1.54 35.06
N ARG A 67 20.12 0.94 36.09
CA ARG A 67 19.45 0.43 37.29
C ARG A 67 18.82 1.53 38.13
N TYR A 68 19.52 2.64 38.35
CA TYR A 68 19.08 3.73 39.21
C TYR A 68 18.42 4.90 38.47
N GLY A 69 18.44 4.87 37.14
CA GLY A 69 18.12 6.04 36.33
C GLY A 69 19.30 7.01 36.33
N TYR A 70 19.37 7.84 35.30
CA TYR A 70 20.49 8.74 35.12
C TYR A 70 20.11 10.01 34.40
N GLU A 71 20.94 11.02 34.54
CA GLU A 71 20.86 12.29 33.86
C GLU A 71 21.96 12.36 32.81
N ALA A 72 21.60 12.71 31.59
CA ALA A 72 22.56 13.11 30.58
C ALA A 72 22.88 14.59 30.78
N LEU A 73 24.17 14.91 30.77
CA LEU A 73 24.72 16.24 31.04
C LEU A 73 25.47 16.76 29.81
N ASP A 74 25.38 18.05 29.53
CA ASP A 74 26.20 18.72 28.50
C ASP A 74 27.64 18.95 28.99
N ARG A 75 28.49 19.58 28.15
CA ARG A 75 29.89 19.93 28.49
C ARG A 75 30.04 20.96 29.63
N ASN A 76 28.94 21.57 30.07
CA ASN A 76 28.91 22.53 31.18
C ASN A 76 28.30 21.90 32.45
N MET A 77 28.13 20.58 32.49
CA MET A 77 27.50 19.82 33.58
C MET A 77 26.03 20.20 33.81
N GLN A 78 25.35 20.70 32.78
CA GLN A 78 23.92 21.00 32.81
C GLN A 78 23.10 19.80 32.36
N VAL A 79 22.01 19.50 33.06
CA VAL A 79 21.13 18.37 32.74
C VAL A 79 20.35 18.67 31.46
N ILE A 80 20.58 17.87 30.43
CA ILE A 80 19.87 17.96 29.15
C ILE A 80 18.74 16.95 29.03
N LYS A 81 18.83 15.82 29.75
CA LYS A 81 17.80 14.78 29.75
C LYS A 81 17.84 13.95 31.04
N ARG A 82 16.67 13.59 31.56
CA ARG A 82 16.51 12.64 32.67
C ARG A 82 15.94 11.31 32.18
N ASN A 83 16.63 10.22 32.45
CA ASN A 83 16.23 8.86 32.13
C ASN A 83 15.80 8.15 33.42
N GLN A 84 14.62 7.53 33.38
CA GLN A 84 14.07 6.81 34.52
C GLN A 84 14.81 5.49 34.78
N PRO A 85 14.80 4.98 36.03
CA PRO A 85 15.33 3.66 36.35
C PRO A 85 14.65 2.57 35.51
N TYR A 86 15.43 1.57 35.08
CA TYR A 86 14.90 0.41 34.37
C TYR A 86 13.96 -0.40 35.27
N ASN A 87 12.80 -0.77 34.72
CA ASN A 87 11.79 -1.57 35.41
C ASN A 87 11.50 -2.83 34.61
N ALA A 88 12.07 -3.97 35.06
CA ALA A 88 11.91 -5.26 34.41
C ALA A 88 10.45 -5.72 34.32
N ASN A 89 9.64 -5.46 35.35
CA ASN A 89 8.22 -5.85 35.35
C ASN A 89 7.43 -5.10 34.29
N LYS A 90 7.66 -3.78 34.14
CA LYS A 90 7.06 -2.97 33.06
C LYS A 90 7.54 -3.42 31.68
N ASP A 91 8.82 -3.77 31.57
CA ASP A 91 9.42 -4.21 30.32
C ASP A 91 8.82 -5.54 29.82
N VAL A 92 8.63 -6.50 30.72
CA VAL A 92 7.94 -7.78 30.44
C VAL A 92 6.48 -7.54 30.05
N GLN A 93 5.75 -6.68 30.79
CA GLN A 93 4.36 -6.34 30.46
C GLN A 93 4.22 -5.69 29.07
N GLN A 94 5.17 -4.83 28.68
CA GLN A 94 5.17 -4.15 27.39
C GLN A 94 5.83 -4.96 26.27
N ALA A 95 6.51 -6.08 26.57
CA ALA A 95 7.21 -6.89 25.58
C ALA A 95 6.27 -7.40 24.49
N SER A 96 5.12 -7.98 24.87
CA SER A 96 4.13 -8.50 23.93
C SER A 96 3.57 -7.41 23.01
N HIS A 97 3.31 -6.22 23.55
CA HIS A 97 2.83 -5.08 22.77
C HIS A 97 3.90 -4.58 21.78
N ARG A 98 5.16 -4.45 22.22
CA ARG A 98 6.28 -4.07 21.35
C ARG A 98 6.50 -5.09 20.23
N GLU A 99 6.41 -6.37 20.53
CA GLU A 99 6.50 -7.45 19.54
C GLU A 99 5.34 -7.39 18.55
N ALA A 100 4.10 -7.19 19.02
CA ALA A 100 2.93 -7.03 18.14
C ALA A 100 3.08 -5.84 17.20
N LEU A 101 3.55 -4.70 17.71
CA LEU A 101 3.83 -3.51 16.90
C LEU A 101 4.98 -3.75 15.91
N ALA A 102 6.04 -4.45 16.31
CA ALA A 102 7.13 -4.81 15.41
C ALA A 102 6.64 -5.69 14.26
N ARG A 103 5.89 -6.75 14.56
CA ARG A 103 5.28 -7.63 13.56
C ARG A 103 4.33 -6.87 12.63
N GLN A 104 3.55 -5.92 13.15
CA GLN A 104 2.67 -5.09 12.33
C GLN A 104 3.48 -4.21 11.37
N ARG A 105 4.53 -3.54 11.86
CA ARG A 105 5.43 -2.72 11.01
C ARG A 105 6.09 -3.56 9.92
N GLU A 106 6.53 -4.77 10.23
CA GLU A 106 7.11 -5.69 9.24
C GLU A 106 6.10 -6.07 8.15
N LYS A 107 4.87 -6.40 8.54
CA LYS A 107 3.78 -6.68 7.59
C LYS A 107 3.48 -5.48 6.69
N ASP A 108 3.43 -4.28 7.26
CA ASP A 108 3.19 -3.04 6.51
C ASP A 108 4.32 -2.73 5.52
N LEU A 109 5.57 -2.90 5.95
CA LEU A 109 6.73 -2.76 5.08
C LEU A 109 6.70 -3.78 3.94
N LYS A 110 6.30 -5.02 4.22
CA LYS A 110 6.13 -6.06 3.19
C LYS A 110 5.05 -5.67 2.18
N LEU A 111 3.91 -5.14 2.63
CA LEU A 111 2.84 -4.65 1.76
C LEU A 111 3.32 -3.52 0.85
N LYS A 112 4.01 -2.52 1.43
CA LYS A 112 4.61 -1.41 0.67
C LYS A 112 5.64 -1.88 -0.35
N ARG A 113 6.50 -2.84 0.01
CA ARG A 113 7.47 -3.42 -0.94
C ARG A 113 6.78 -4.19 -2.08
N ALA A 114 5.69 -4.89 -1.80
CA ALA A 114 5.00 -5.71 -2.80
C ALA A 114 4.19 -4.89 -3.81
N TYR A 115 3.58 -3.79 -3.37
CA TYR A 115 2.63 -3.03 -4.17
C TYR A 115 3.03 -1.58 -4.42
N GLY A 116 3.90 -0.99 -3.61
CA GLY A 116 4.28 0.43 -3.69
C GLY A 116 3.20 1.35 -3.12
N SER A 117 2.01 1.37 -3.74
CA SER A 117 0.87 2.21 -3.32
C SER A 117 -0.47 1.50 -3.47
N ALA A 118 -1.49 2.04 -2.82
CA ALA A 118 -2.86 1.53 -2.91
C ALA A 118 -3.39 1.56 -4.36
N LYS A 119 -3.01 2.57 -5.14
CA LYS A 119 -3.37 2.69 -6.57
C LYS A 119 -2.79 1.54 -7.40
N ILE A 120 -1.53 1.17 -7.19
CA ILE A 120 -0.90 0.05 -7.90
C ILE A 120 -1.53 -1.29 -7.49
N ALA A 121 -1.85 -1.46 -6.21
CA ALA A 121 -2.59 -2.63 -5.75
C ALA A 121 -3.97 -2.76 -6.44
N ALA A 122 -4.70 -1.65 -6.61
CA ALA A 122 -5.98 -1.64 -7.32
C ALA A 122 -5.83 -2.04 -8.81
N ILE A 123 -4.81 -1.51 -9.50
CA ILE A 123 -4.53 -1.90 -10.89
C ILE A 123 -4.23 -3.40 -11.00
N LYS A 124 -3.41 -3.95 -10.09
CA LYS A 124 -3.10 -5.39 -10.07
C LYS A 124 -4.33 -6.24 -9.79
N ARG A 125 -5.21 -5.81 -8.86
CA ARG A 125 -6.51 -6.45 -8.63
C ARG A 125 -7.31 -6.51 -9.92
N ASP A 126 -7.51 -5.37 -10.57
CA ASP A 126 -8.36 -5.28 -11.76
C ASP A 126 -7.83 -6.15 -12.91
N GLN A 127 -6.51 -6.19 -13.09
CA GLN A 127 -5.86 -7.09 -14.04
C GLN A 127 -6.12 -8.57 -13.72
N MET A 128 -5.96 -8.97 -12.45
CA MET A 128 -6.20 -10.34 -12.01
C MET A 128 -7.66 -10.74 -12.19
N LEU A 129 -8.60 -9.89 -11.75
CA LEU A 129 -10.04 -10.12 -11.90
C LEU A 129 -10.44 -10.19 -13.37
N ALA A 130 -9.89 -9.34 -14.23
CA ALA A 130 -10.12 -9.39 -15.67
C ALA A 130 -9.63 -10.72 -16.27
N ASN A 131 -8.49 -11.24 -15.83
CA ASN A 131 -7.97 -12.53 -16.30
C ASN A 131 -8.85 -13.70 -15.86
N ILE A 132 -9.27 -13.73 -14.59
CA ILE A 132 -10.21 -14.76 -14.08
C ILE A 132 -11.54 -14.68 -14.85
N LYS A 133 -12.04 -13.47 -15.12
CA LYS A 133 -13.27 -13.27 -15.90
C LYS A 133 -13.15 -13.78 -17.33
N LYS A 134 -12.01 -13.57 -17.99
CA LYS A 134 -11.74 -14.14 -19.32
C LYS A 134 -11.77 -15.67 -19.28
N GLN A 135 -11.16 -16.28 -18.27
CA GLN A 135 -11.18 -17.73 -18.07
C GLN A 135 -12.61 -18.24 -17.81
N LEU A 136 -13.39 -17.56 -16.97
CA LEU A 136 -14.80 -17.89 -16.73
C LEU A 136 -15.62 -17.88 -18.03
N ASN A 137 -15.49 -16.83 -18.83
CA ASN A 137 -16.20 -16.72 -20.11
C ASN A 137 -15.82 -17.87 -21.06
N TYR A 138 -14.53 -18.21 -21.14
CA TYR A 138 -14.06 -19.34 -21.93
C TYR A 138 -14.67 -20.66 -21.47
N GLN A 139 -14.63 -20.95 -20.16
CA GLN A 139 -15.18 -22.18 -19.59
C GLN A 139 -16.70 -22.26 -19.74
N GLN A 140 -17.41 -21.12 -19.63
CA GLN A 140 -18.85 -21.06 -19.88
C GLN A 140 -19.21 -21.36 -21.33
N ASN A 141 -18.46 -20.82 -22.28
CA ASN A 141 -18.64 -21.13 -23.70
C ASN A 141 -18.38 -22.61 -24.00
N GLN A 142 -17.33 -23.18 -23.38
CA GLN A 142 -17.04 -24.61 -23.47
C GLN A 142 -18.18 -25.46 -22.89
N LEU A 143 -18.74 -25.07 -21.74
CA LEU A 143 -19.89 -25.75 -21.13
C LEU A 143 -21.12 -25.72 -22.05
N GLN A 144 -21.42 -24.57 -22.65
CA GLN A 144 -22.51 -24.43 -23.61
C GLN A 144 -22.30 -25.33 -24.84
N GLN A 145 -21.07 -25.42 -25.35
CA GLN A 145 -20.75 -26.34 -26.44
C GLN A 145 -21.02 -27.79 -26.04
N LEU A 146 -20.49 -28.23 -24.89
CA LEU A 146 -20.70 -29.59 -24.40
C LEU A 146 -22.18 -29.93 -24.18
N GLN A 147 -22.97 -28.96 -23.72
CA GLN A 147 -24.43 -29.11 -23.58
C GLN A 147 -25.12 -29.30 -24.93
N ARG A 148 -24.72 -28.55 -25.97
CA ARG A 148 -25.23 -28.75 -27.34
C ARG A 148 -24.85 -30.12 -27.89
N ASP A 149 -23.60 -30.54 -27.68
CA ASP A 149 -23.12 -31.86 -28.10
C ASP A 149 -23.90 -32.98 -27.40
N LYS A 150 -24.18 -32.84 -26.10
CA LYS A 150 -25.02 -33.76 -25.33
C LYS A 150 -26.39 -33.96 -25.98
N ILE A 151 -27.05 -32.87 -26.36
CA ILE A 151 -28.36 -32.91 -27.04
C ILE A 151 -28.24 -33.63 -28.38
N GLY A 152 -27.17 -33.35 -29.14
CA GLY A 152 -26.88 -34.04 -30.40
C GLY A 152 -26.72 -35.56 -30.24
N PHE A 153 -25.88 -35.99 -29.29
CA PHE A 153 -25.67 -37.41 -29.01
C PHE A 153 -26.94 -38.10 -28.50
N LYS A 154 -27.73 -37.44 -27.64
CA LYS A 154 -29.02 -37.97 -27.19
C LYS A 154 -30.02 -38.11 -28.33
N ARG A 155 -30.05 -37.18 -29.28
CA ARG A 155 -30.87 -37.33 -30.48
C ARG A 155 -30.44 -38.55 -31.31
N GLN A 156 -29.14 -38.74 -31.51
CA GLN A 156 -28.63 -39.91 -32.23
C GLN A 156 -28.99 -41.22 -31.52
N GLU A 157 -28.85 -41.27 -30.20
CA GLU A 157 -29.26 -42.42 -29.38
C GLU A 157 -30.74 -42.76 -29.58
N MET A 158 -31.62 -41.75 -29.58
CA MET A 158 -33.06 -41.93 -29.84
C MET A 158 -33.36 -42.45 -31.25
N GLU A 159 -32.62 -42.03 -32.27
CA GLU A 159 -32.80 -42.54 -33.63
C GLU A 159 -32.45 -44.03 -33.75
N TYR A 160 -31.39 -44.49 -33.08
CA TYR A 160 -31.07 -45.93 -33.02
C TYR A 160 -32.16 -46.72 -32.31
N HIS A 161 -32.67 -46.20 -31.19
CA HIS A 161 -33.80 -46.81 -30.50
C HIS A 161 -35.05 -46.90 -31.38
N ARG A 162 -35.35 -45.85 -32.16
CA ARG A 162 -36.51 -45.83 -33.07
C ARG A 162 -36.38 -46.87 -34.19
N LYS A 163 -35.15 -47.11 -34.66
CA LYS A 163 -34.85 -48.13 -35.68
C LYS A 163 -34.76 -49.55 -35.12
N GLY A 164 -34.76 -49.73 -33.79
CA GLY A 164 -34.52 -51.02 -33.15
C GLY A 164 -33.06 -51.51 -33.29
N GLU A 165 -32.14 -50.63 -33.66
CA GLU A 165 -30.73 -50.94 -33.84
C GLU A 165 -29.96 -50.79 -32.52
N SER A 166 -28.88 -51.57 -32.37
CA SER A 166 -27.99 -51.43 -31.21
C SER A 166 -27.16 -50.14 -31.29
N ILE A 167 -27.10 -49.39 -30.19
CA ILE A 167 -26.30 -48.16 -30.11
C ILE A 167 -24.79 -48.48 -30.29
N PRO A 168 -24.09 -47.83 -31.23
CA PRO A 168 -22.65 -48.03 -31.44
C PRO A 168 -21.83 -47.72 -30.19
N ALA A 169 -20.73 -48.45 -29.98
CA ALA A 169 -19.83 -48.24 -28.85
C ALA A 169 -19.23 -46.81 -28.82
N SER A 170 -18.96 -46.24 -30.00
CA SER A 170 -18.47 -44.87 -30.14
C SER A 170 -19.45 -43.84 -29.55
N LEU A 171 -20.75 -44.00 -29.79
CA LEU A 171 -21.78 -43.09 -29.28
C LEU A 171 -21.92 -43.19 -27.76
N LYS A 172 -21.85 -44.41 -27.20
CA LYS A 172 -21.81 -44.62 -25.74
C LYS A 172 -20.61 -43.94 -25.10
N ASN A 173 -19.42 -44.10 -25.70
CA ASN A 173 -18.20 -43.45 -25.22
C ASN A 173 -18.29 -41.92 -25.30
N ASN A 174 -18.84 -41.38 -26.40
CA ASN A 174 -19.04 -39.94 -26.55
C ASN A 174 -19.99 -39.37 -25.49
N LEU A 175 -21.09 -40.07 -25.19
CA LEU A 175 -22.02 -39.68 -24.13
C LEU A 175 -21.35 -39.68 -22.75
N ALA A 176 -20.59 -40.72 -22.43
CA ALA A 176 -19.87 -40.83 -21.16
C ALA A 176 -18.80 -39.74 -21.02
N ASN A 177 -17.97 -39.55 -22.05
CA ASN A 177 -16.93 -38.53 -22.07
C ASN A 177 -17.51 -37.11 -21.99
N ASN A 178 -18.60 -36.85 -22.71
CA ASN A 178 -19.28 -35.57 -22.67
C ASN A 178 -19.85 -35.27 -21.27
N ALA A 179 -20.48 -36.25 -20.61
CA ALA A 179 -20.96 -36.11 -19.25
C ALA A 179 -19.82 -35.78 -18.27
N GLN A 180 -18.72 -36.54 -18.32
CA GLN A 180 -17.55 -36.28 -17.49
C GLN A 180 -16.95 -34.89 -17.73
N ASN A 181 -16.85 -34.47 -18.99
CA ASN A 181 -16.32 -33.16 -19.35
C ASN A 181 -17.22 -32.03 -18.86
N ILE A 182 -18.54 -32.20 -18.92
CA ILE A 182 -19.51 -31.24 -18.35
C ILE A 182 -19.25 -31.06 -16.85
N ASP A 183 -19.09 -32.15 -16.11
CA ASP A 183 -18.88 -32.09 -14.67
C ASP A 183 -17.51 -31.47 -14.32
N ASN A 184 -16.46 -31.81 -15.07
CA ASN A 184 -15.13 -31.21 -14.91
C ASN A 184 -15.16 -29.69 -15.17
N VAL A 185 -15.83 -29.24 -16.23
CA VAL A 185 -15.95 -27.82 -16.57
C VAL A 185 -16.78 -27.08 -15.52
N LYS A 186 -17.87 -27.68 -15.01
CA LYS A 186 -18.65 -27.10 -13.91
C LYS A 186 -17.80 -26.90 -12.65
N ASN A 187 -17.05 -27.92 -12.24
CA ASN A 187 -16.15 -27.84 -11.09
C ASN A 187 -15.10 -26.73 -11.30
N THR A 188 -14.57 -26.63 -12.52
CA THR A 188 -13.61 -25.57 -12.89
C THR A 188 -14.25 -24.17 -12.80
N VAL A 189 -15.47 -24.00 -13.31
CA VAL A 189 -16.21 -22.73 -13.22
C VAL A 189 -16.44 -22.34 -11.75
N GLU A 190 -16.85 -23.28 -10.90
CA GLU A 190 -17.03 -23.02 -9.47
C GLU A 190 -15.72 -22.64 -8.78
N SER A 191 -14.62 -23.35 -9.07
CA SER A 191 -13.30 -22.98 -8.56
C SER A 191 -12.90 -21.57 -8.99
N LEU A 192 -13.11 -21.20 -10.26
CA LEU A 192 -12.80 -19.86 -10.77
C LEU A 192 -13.66 -18.77 -10.12
N ARG A 193 -14.95 -19.03 -9.86
CA ARG A 193 -15.84 -18.12 -9.12
C ARG A 193 -15.33 -17.90 -7.70
N ASN A 194 -14.95 -18.96 -7.01
CA ASN A 194 -14.38 -18.88 -5.67
C ASN A 194 -13.05 -18.09 -5.68
N SER A 195 -12.18 -18.35 -6.67
CA SER A 195 -10.94 -17.59 -6.85
C SER A 195 -11.19 -16.11 -7.12
N TYR A 196 -12.23 -15.77 -7.90
CA TYR A 196 -12.62 -14.39 -8.16
C TYR A 196 -12.98 -13.67 -6.85
N HIS A 197 -13.92 -14.23 -6.08
CA HIS A 197 -14.37 -13.62 -4.82
C HIS A 197 -13.25 -13.53 -3.78
N LYS A 198 -12.43 -14.57 -3.69
CA LYS A 198 -11.26 -14.56 -2.81
C LYS A 198 -10.28 -13.46 -3.19
N THR A 199 -9.94 -13.36 -4.48
CA THR A 199 -9.04 -12.31 -4.98
C THR A 199 -9.59 -10.92 -4.70
N GLU A 200 -10.89 -10.71 -4.93
CA GLU A 200 -11.57 -9.45 -4.66
C GLU A 200 -11.47 -9.06 -3.16
N SER A 201 -11.75 -10.00 -2.27
CA SER A 201 -11.66 -9.79 -0.82
C SER A 201 -10.23 -9.53 -0.33
N ASP A 202 -9.27 -10.36 -0.77
CA ASP A 202 -7.87 -10.26 -0.38
C ASP A 202 -7.30 -8.88 -0.80
N TYR A 203 -7.57 -8.44 -2.03
CA TYR A 203 -7.12 -7.14 -2.52
C TYR A 203 -7.87 -5.97 -1.87
N ALA A 204 -9.15 -6.10 -1.52
CA ALA A 204 -9.88 -5.06 -0.80
C ALA A 204 -9.24 -4.77 0.56
N GLU A 205 -8.80 -5.80 1.28
CA GLU A 205 -8.03 -5.64 2.52
C GLU A 205 -6.68 -4.98 2.29
N ILE A 206 -5.91 -5.45 1.30
CA ILE A 206 -4.60 -4.87 0.96
C ILE A 206 -4.73 -3.36 0.65
N ILE A 207 -5.68 -2.99 -0.21
CA ILE A 207 -5.92 -1.60 -0.61
C ILE A 207 -6.33 -0.75 0.59
N ARG A 208 -7.25 -1.25 1.42
CA ARG A 208 -7.66 -0.57 2.67
C ARG A 208 -6.47 -0.32 3.60
N ARG A 209 -5.60 -1.31 3.79
CA ARG A 209 -4.41 -1.15 4.65
C ARG A 209 -3.41 -0.15 4.05
N LEU A 210 -3.13 -0.22 2.76
CA LEU A 210 -2.22 0.71 2.09
C LEU A 210 -2.74 2.16 2.14
N ASN A 211 -4.03 2.39 1.89
CA ASN A 211 -4.65 3.70 2.03
C ASN A 211 -4.46 4.28 3.43
N LYS A 212 -4.64 3.46 4.47
CA LYS A 212 -4.43 3.90 5.85
C LYS A 212 -2.97 4.30 6.11
N LEU A 213 -2.02 3.51 5.59
CA LEU A 213 -0.59 3.82 5.73
C LEU A 213 -0.18 5.11 4.99
N GLU A 214 -0.78 5.38 3.83
CA GLU A 214 -0.54 6.62 3.06
C GLU A 214 -1.13 7.84 3.78
N GLN A 215 -2.33 7.72 4.37
CA GLN A 215 -2.93 8.77 5.19
C GLN A 215 -2.11 9.09 6.45
N ASP A 216 -1.62 8.05 7.14
CA ASP A 216 -0.79 8.19 8.34
C ASP A 216 0.61 8.76 8.03
N GLU A 217 1.07 8.70 6.77
CA GLU A 217 2.29 9.38 6.31
C GLU A 217 2.02 10.84 5.93
N ALA A 218 0.90 11.11 5.28
CA ALA A 218 0.49 12.48 4.96
C ALA A 218 0.30 13.32 6.23
N SER A 219 -0.31 12.75 7.29
CA SER A 219 -0.51 13.46 8.56
C SER A 219 0.77 13.64 9.39
N ARG A 220 1.83 12.86 9.14
CA ARG A 220 3.14 13.05 9.79
C ARG A 220 4.01 14.11 9.11
N ASN A 221 3.70 14.41 7.84
CA ASN A 221 4.45 15.38 7.03
C ASN A 221 3.78 16.77 7.00
N GLN A 222 2.66 16.95 7.70
CA GLN A 222 1.97 18.23 7.94
C GLN A 222 2.29 18.71 9.35
#